data_AF-A0A7U3VRR2-F1
#
_entry.id   AF-A0A7U3VRR2-F1
#
_cell.length_a   1.000
_cell.length_b   1.000
_cell.length_c   1.000
_cell.angle_alpha   90.00
_cell.angle_beta   90.00
_cell.angle_gamma   90.00
#
_symmetry.space_group_name_H-M   'P 1'
#
loop_
_entity.id
_entity.type
_entity.pdbx_description
1 polymer ?
#
loop_
_entity_poly.entity_id
_entity_poly.type
_entity_poly.pdbx_seq_one_letter_code
_entity_poly.pdbx_strand_id
1 'polypeptide(L)'
;MNNQRTMSLAKLLREFAPVEQLQTPGHSWDTEAAWLKTNHPRRLARVRRSIERLGIEDPIQLCYGHPDCGTERHVVDGHHRIVIARDLGIKRLPVGDAWAPGADWFMGASDQLGDDPEEATP
;
A
#
# COMPACT_ATOMS: atom_id res chain seq x y z
N MET A 1 -13.90 16.21 7.13
CA MET A 1 -13.96 15.84 5.70
C MET A 1 -12.56 15.49 5.26
N ASN A 2 -12.24 14.19 5.12
CA ASN A 2 -10.93 13.76 4.63
C ASN A 2 -10.82 14.14 3.15
N ASN A 3 -9.91 15.07 2.83
CA ASN A 3 -9.57 15.43 1.46
C ASN A 3 -8.83 14.26 0.81
N GLN A 4 -9.56 13.26 0.30
CA GLN A 4 -8.98 12.20 -0.52
C GLN A 4 -8.35 12.81 -1.77
N ARG A 5 -7.02 12.84 -1.79
CA ARG A 5 -6.24 13.23 -2.97
C ARG A 5 -6.11 12.01 -3.88
N THR A 6 -6.01 12.23 -5.19
CA THR A 6 -5.68 11.16 -6.13
C THR A 6 -4.31 11.41 -6.76
N MET A 7 -3.55 10.35 -6.98
CA MET A 7 -2.25 10.38 -7.66
C MET A 7 -2.26 9.41 -8.84
N SER A 8 -1.52 9.72 -9.91
CA SER A 8 -1.32 8.74 -10.97
C SER A 8 -0.40 7.62 -10.48
N LEU A 9 -0.71 6.38 -10.87
CA LEU A 9 0.12 5.22 -10.52
C LEU A 9 1.57 5.42 -11.01
N ALA A 10 1.75 5.96 -12.22
CA ALA A 10 3.08 6.26 -12.76
C ALA A 10 3.86 7.29 -11.93
N LYS A 11 3.19 8.29 -11.36
CA LYS A 11 3.83 9.26 -10.46
C LYS A 11 4.19 8.59 -9.13
N LEU A 12 3.27 7.81 -8.57
CA LEU A 12 3.49 7.10 -7.32
C LEU A 12 4.71 6.19 -7.39
N LEU A 13 4.78 5.31 -8.39
CA LEU A 13 5.88 4.35 -8.56
C LEU A 13 7.24 5.01 -8.80
N ARG A 14 7.26 6.26 -9.27
CA ARG A 14 8.49 7.04 -9.51
C ARG A 14 8.95 7.81 -8.27
N GLU A 15 8.01 8.35 -7.50
CA GLU A 15 8.32 9.30 -6.42
C GLU A 15 8.29 8.68 -5.03
N PHE A 16 7.70 7.50 -4.87
CA PHE A 16 7.58 6.81 -3.59
C PHE A 16 8.10 5.39 -3.72
N ALA A 17 9.08 5.04 -2.89
CA ALA A 17 9.57 3.68 -2.74
C ALA A 17 8.61 2.82 -1.89
N PRO A 18 8.60 1.49 -2.04
CA PRO A 18 8.08 0.62 -0.98
C PRO A 18 8.89 0.81 0.31
N VAL A 19 8.27 0.71 1.48
CA VAL A 19 8.96 0.95 2.77
C VAL A 19 10.13 -0.03 2.98
N GLU A 20 10.03 -1.24 2.45
CA GLU A 20 11.05 -2.28 2.49
C GLU A 20 12.37 -1.85 1.83
N GLN A 21 12.34 -0.90 0.88
CA GLN A 21 13.54 -0.33 0.26
C GLN A 21 14.40 0.46 1.25
N LEU A 22 13.82 0.98 2.34
CA LEU A 22 14.57 1.67 3.39
C LEU A 22 15.47 0.71 4.18
N GLN A 23 15.13 -0.58 4.19
CA GLN A 23 15.85 -1.62 4.94
C GLN A 23 16.68 -2.52 4.04
N THR A 24 16.27 -2.66 2.78
CA THR A 24 16.89 -3.57 1.81
C THR A 24 17.36 -2.80 0.57
N PRO A 25 18.68 -2.52 0.43
CA PRO A 25 19.21 -1.85 -0.74
C PRO A 25 18.86 -2.59 -2.04
N GLY A 26 18.38 -1.84 -3.04
CA GLY A 26 18.00 -2.39 -4.34
C GLY A 26 16.59 -2.98 -4.39
N HIS A 27 15.84 -2.99 -3.28
CA HIS A 27 14.42 -3.29 -3.33
C HIS A 27 13.68 -2.20 -4.11
N SER A 28 12.70 -2.58 -4.91
CA SER A 28 11.96 -1.75 -5.86
C SER A 28 10.53 -2.24 -5.99
N TRP A 29 9.68 -1.51 -6.70
CA TRP A 29 8.31 -1.98 -6.97
C TRP A 29 8.22 -3.29 -7.75
N ASP A 30 9.23 -3.61 -8.57
CA ASP A 30 9.27 -4.88 -9.29
C ASP A 30 9.64 -6.05 -8.35
N THR A 31 10.62 -5.85 -7.47
CA THR A 31 11.00 -6.86 -6.46
C THR A 31 9.90 -7.01 -5.40
N GLU A 32 9.27 -5.92 -4.98
CA GLU A 32 8.12 -5.92 -4.08
C GLU A 32 6.95 -6.70 -4.69
N ALA A 33 6.62 -6.44 -5.96
CA ALA A 33 5.56 -7.19 -6.64
C ALA A 33 5.88 -8.69 -6.73
N ALA A 34 7.12 -9.06 -7.04
CA ALA A 34 7.55 -10.46 -7.09
C ALA A 34 7.47 -11.13 -5.70
N TRP A 35 7.92 -10.41 -4.65
CA TRP A 35 7.87 -10.89 -3.28
C TRP A 35 6.42 -11.08 -2.81
N LEU A 36 5.53 -10.13 -3.06
CA LEU A 36 4.10 -10.24 -2.72
C LEU A 36 3.39 -11.35 -3.49
N LYS A 37 3.74 -11.56 -4.76
CA LYS A 37 3.17 -12.66 -5.58
C LYS A 37 3.60 -14.03 -5.05
N THR A 38 4.81 -14.12 -4.50
CA THR A 38 5.34 -15.35 -3.91
C THR A 38 4.80 -15.61 -2.50
N ASN A 39 4.85 -14.60 -1.63
CA ASN A 39 4.60 -14.77 -0.20
C ASN A 39 3.15 -14.49 0.19
N HIS A 40 2.45 -13.57 -0.52
CA HIS A 40 1.09 -13.14 -0.18
C HIS A 40 0.04 -13.42 -1.29
N PRO A 41 0.02 -14.60 -1.95
CA PRO A 41 -0.86 -14.84 -3.10
C PRO A 41 -2.36 -14.80 -2.73
N ARG A 42 -2.75 -15.32 -1.56
CA ARG A 42 -4.14 -15.29 -1.09
C ARG A 42 -4.63 -13.86 -0.83
N ARG A 43 -3.78 -13.03 -0.22
CA ARG A 43 -4.08 -11.61 0.06
C ARG A 43 -4.19 -10.82 -1.25
N LEU A 44 -3.31 -11.04 -2.22
CA LEU A 44 -3.41 -10.44 -3.55
C LEU A 44 -4.72 -10.82 -4.25
N ALA A 45 -5.12 -12.09 -4.20
CA ALA A 45 -6.39 -12.53 -4.78
C ALA A 45 -7.61 -11.87 -4.10
N ARG A 46 -7.59 -11.72 -2.78
CA ARG A 46 -8.64 -11.03 -2.00
C ARG A 46 -8.72 -9.54 -2.38
N VAL A 47 -7.58 -8.86 -2.41
CA VAL A 47 -7.49 -7.44 -2.80
C VAL A 47 -7.95 -7.24 -4.24
N ARG A 48 -7.55 -8.11 -5.17
CA ARG A 48 -8.03 -8.11 -6.56
C ARG A 48 -9.54 -8.17 -6.64
N ARG A 49 -10.17 -9.16 -6.00
CA ARG A 49 -11.64 -9.29 -6.00
C ARG A 49 -12.32 -8.06 -5.41
N SER A 50 -11.75 -7.48 -4.34
CA SER A 50 -12.28 -6.26 -3.75
C SER A 50 -12.22 -5.09 -4.73
N ILE A 51 -11.07 -4.87 -5.37
CA ILE A 51 -10.86 -3.79 -6.32
C ILE A 51 -11.74 -3.95 -7.56
N GLU A 52 -11.88 -5.15 -8.10
CA GLU A 52 -12.75 -5.43 -9.24
C GLU A 52 -14.23 -5.16 -8.92
N ARG A 53 -14.66 -5.40 -7.68
CA ARG A 53 -16.06 -5.23 -7.24
C ARG A 53 -16.39 -3.81 -6.80
N LEU A 54 -15.51 -3.17 -6.02
CA LEU A 54 -15.78 -1.92 -5.29
C LEU A 54 -14.88 -0.76 -5.73
N GLY A 55 -13.82 -1.05 -6.50
CA GLY A 55 -12.73 -0.11 -6.69
C GLY A 55 -11.78 -0.06 -5.49
N ILE A 56 -10.91 0.94 -5.47
CA ILE A 56 -9.97 1.17 -4.38
C ILE A 56 -10.60 2.17 -3.44
N GLU A 57 -11.17 1.70 -2.34
CA GLU A 57 -11.85 2.54 -1.34
C GLU A 57 -10.85 3.14 -0.34
N ASP A 58 -9.87 2.33 0.08
CA ASP A 58 -8.84 2.74 1.02
C ASP A 58 -7.68 3.45 0.31
N PRO A 59 -7.31 4.66 0.76
CA PRO A 59 -6.18 5.38 0.19
C PRO A 59 -4.85 4.66 0.45
N ILE A 60 -3.93 4.79 -0.50
CA ILE A 60 -2.52 4.43 -0.29
C ILE A 60 -1.90 5.45 0.66
N GLN A 61 -1.29 5.00 1.74
CA GLN A 61 -0.71 5.87 2.74
C GLN A 61 0.73 6.19 2.37
N LEU A 62 1.02 7.48 2.23
CA LEU A 62 2.31 7.99 1.80
C LEU A 62 2.99 8.73 2.95
N CYS A 63 4.26 8.43 3.18
CA CYS A 63 5.11 9.22 4.06
C CYS A 63 5.90 10.24 3.25
N TYR A 64 5.67 11.53 3.50
CA TYR A 64 6.47 12.62 2.92
C TYR A 64 6.38 13.89 3.76
N GLY A 65 7.51 14.56 4.00
CA GLY A 65 7.52 15.89 4.62
C GLY A 65 7.15 15.94 6.11
N HIS A 66 7.03 14.80 6.79
CA HIS A 66 6.87 14.70 8.24
C HIS A 66 8.21 14.30 8.90
N PRO A 67 8.53 14.79 10.12
CA PRO A 67 9.76 14.39 10.83
C PRO A 67 9.94 12.88 10.96
N ASP A 68 8.85 12.15 11.21
CA ASP A 68 8.87 10.69 11.37
C ASP A 68 9.00 9.93 10.03
N CYS A 69 8.89 10.60 8.89
CA CYS A 69 9.19 10.00 7.58
C CYS A 69 10.69 9.96 7.28
N GLY A 70 11.50 10.66 8.07
CA GLY A 70 12.89 10.94 7.70
C GLY A 70 12.99 11.73 6.40
N THR A 71 14.08 11.51 5.66
CA THR A 71 14.38 12.23 4.41
C THR A 71 13.77 11.61 3.17
N GLU A 72 13.23 10.39 3.26
CA GLU A 72 12.83 9.58 2.10
C GLU A 72 11.31 9.48 1.94
N ARG A 73 10.84 9.60 0.70
CA ARG A 73 9.42 9.43 0.34
C ARG A 73 9.11 7.96 0.09
N HIS A 74 8.18 7.41 0.86
CA HIS A 74 7.84 5.99 0.76
C HIS A 74 6.36 5.72 1.02
N VAL A 75 5.90 4.55 0.59
CA VAL A 75 4.56 4.02 0.87
C VAL A 75 4.62 3.27 2.19
N VAL A 76 3.78 3.63 3.16
CA VAL A 76 3.70 2.91 4.45
C VAL A 76 2.61 1.84 4.44
N ASP A 77 1.54 2.05 3.66
CA ASP A 77 0.46 1.07 3.49
C ASP A 77 -0.15 1.14 2.08
N GLY A 78 -0.62 -0.01 1.60
CA GLY A 78 -1.26 -0.16 0.30
C GLY A 78 -0.43 -0.86 -0.77
N HIS A 79 0.66 -1.54 -0.41
CA HIS A 79 1.53 -2.29 -1.34
C HIS A 79 0.75 -3.28 -2.22
N HIS A 80 -0.12 -4.12 -1.63
CA HIS A 80 -0.98 -5.02 -2.42
C HIS A 80 -1.92 -4.27 -3.36
N ARG A 81 -2.50 -3.14 -2.92
CA ARG A 81 -3.41 -2.32 -3.73
C ARG A 81 -2.67 -1.72 -4.93
N ILE A 82 -1.44 -1.25 -4.76
CA ILE A 82 -0.58 -0.75 -5.84
C ILE A 82 -0.26 -1.86 -6.84
N VAL A 83 0.17 -3.03 -6.38
CA VAL A 83 0.52 -4.15 -7.26
C VAL A 83 -0.68 -4.60 -8.07
N ILE A 84 -1.84 -4.76 -7.44
CA ILE A 84 -3.08 -5.14 -8.13
C ILE A 84 -3.53 -4.04 -9.09
N ALA A 85 -3.45 -2.76 -8.69
CA ALA A 85 -3.79 -1.66 -9.57
C ALA A 85 -2.92 -1.64 -10.83
N ARG A 86 -1.62 -1.92 -10.70
CA ARG A 86 -0.69 -2.08 -11.82
C ARG A 86 -1.12 -3.23 -12.73
N ASP A 87 -1.40 -4.40 -12.17
CA ASP A 87 -1.83 -5.58 -12.94
C ASP A 87 -3.17 -5.34 -13.66
N LEU A 88 -4.10 -4.58 -13.06
CA LEU A 88 -5.40 -4.21 -13.64
C LEU A 88 -5.33 -3.01 -14.60
N GLY A 89 -4.17 -2.39 -14.76
CA GLY A 89 -3.99 -1.20 -15.61
C GLY A 89 -4.66 0.07 -15.08
N ILE A 90 -5.02 0.11 -13.79
CA ILE A 90 -5.60 1.30 -13.13
C ILE A 90 -4.56 2.44 -13.12
N LYS A 91 -4.99 3.63 -13.54
CA LYS A 91 -4.08 4.77 -13.76
C LYS A 91 -4.03 5.76 -12.61
N ARG A 92 -5.05 5.79 -11.74
CA ARG A 92 -5.15 6.73 -10.62
C ARG A 92 -5.57 6.00 -9.36
N LEU A 93 -4.95 6.39 -8.25
CA LEU A 93 -5.17 5.81 -6.93
C LEU A 93 -5.56 6.91 -5.95
N PRO A 94 -6.48 6.65 -5.01
CA PRO A 94 -6.62 7.49 -3.83
C PRO A 94 -5.35 7.39 -2.99
N VAL A 95 -4.88 8.52 -2.48
CA VAL A 95 -3.68 8.61 -1.63
C VAL A 95 -3.99 9.46 -0.40
N GLY A 96 -3.39 9.06 0.72
CA GLY A 96 -3.44 9.74 2.01
C GLY A 96 -2.03 10.12 2.45
N ASP A 97 -1.94 11.18 3.25
CA ASP A 97 -0.73 11.45 4.01
C ASP A 97 -0.80 10.61 5.29
N ALA A 98 0.24 9.81 5.49
CA ALA A 98 0.37 8.93 6.63
C ALA A 98 0.25 9.72 7.96
N TRP A 99 0.73 10.96 8.02
CA TRP A 99 0.74 11.72 9.27
C TRP A 99 -0.33 12.81 9.32
N ALA A 100 -1.31 12.79 8.41
CA ALA A 100 -2.43 13.72 8.49
C ALA A 100 -3.24 13.51 9.78
N PRO A 101 -3.73 14.60 10.42
CA PRO A 101 -4.69 14.48 11.51
C PRO A 101 -5.91 13.66 11.08
N GLY A 102 -6.19 12.55 11.77
CA GLY A 102 -7.25 11.60 11.40
C GLY A 102 -6.83 10.52 10.39
N ALA A 103 -5.54 10.26 10.24
CA ALA A 103 -5.04 9.13 9.46
C ALA A 103 -5.25 7.80 10.22
N ASP A 104 -6.26 7.03 9.80
CA ASP A 104 -6.74 5.83 10.51
C ASP A 104 -5.74 4.65 10.50
N TRP A 105 -4.72 4.65 9.63
CA TRP A 105 -3.71 3.57 9.58
C TRP A 105 -2.82 3.52 10.83
N PHE A 106 -2.67 4.64 11.55
CA PHE A 106 -1.93 4.71 12.81
C PHE A 106 -2.78 4.25 14.02
N MET A 107 -4.12 4.27 13.90
CA MET A 107 -5.05 4.02 15.02
C MET A 107 -5.60 2.57 15.05
N GLY A 108 -4.96 1.63 14.36
CA GLY A 108 -5.29 0.19 14.47
C GLY A 108 -6.39 -0.32 13.52
N ALA A 109 -6.65 0.37 12.40
CA ALA A 109 -7.61 -0.11 11.40
C ALA A 109 -7.06 -1.17 10.42
N SER A 110 -5.77 -1.48 10.48
CA SER A 110 -5.12 -2.35 9.48
C SER A 110 -5.41 -3.86 9.60
N ASP A 111 -6.07 -4.32 10.68
CA ASP A 111 -6.29 -5.76 10.94
C ASP A 111 -7.77 -6.20 11.01
N GLN A 112 -8.75 -5.36 10.65
CA GLN A 112 -10.17 -5.80 10.65
C GLN A 112 -10.61 -6.57 9.39
N LEU A 113 -9.68 -7.14 8.65
CA LEU A 113 -9.95 -8.32 7.81
C LEU A 113 -9.35 -9.55 8.49
N GLY A 114 -9.83 -9.79 9.73
CA GLY A 114 -9.61 -10.95 10.59
C GLY A 114 -8.39 -11.79 10.27
N ASP A 115 -7.40 -11.76 11.16
CA ASP A 115 -6.49 -12.89 11.32
C ASP A 115 -7.34 -14.14 11.52
N ASP A 116 -7.53 -14.91 10.44
CA ASP A 116 -7.92 -16.31 10.59
C ASP A 116 -6.80 -16.97 11.41
N PRO A 117 -7.11 -17.69 12.50
CA PRO A 117 -6.12 -18.23 13.44
C PRO A 117 -5.25 -19.37 12.89
N GLU A 118 -5.03 -19.44 11.57
CA GLU A 118 -4.22 -20.47 10.90
C GLU A 118 -2.79 -20.03 10.56
N GLU A 119 -2.28 -18.91 11.10
CA GLU A 119 -0.83 -18.61 11.09
C GLU A 119 -0.05 -19.31 12.23
N ALA A 120 -0.62 -20.33 12.85
CA ALA A 120 0.16 -21.33 13.59
C ALA A 120 0.42 -22.53 12.67
N THR A 121 1.46 -22.46 11.85
CA THR A 121 1.96 -23.66 11.15
C THR A 121 2.92 -24.41 12.10
N PRO A 122 2.89 -25.76 12.16
CA PRO A 122 3.80 -26.56 12.98
C PRO A 122 5.27 -26.45 12.58
#